data_AF-A0A2C9KVZ0-F1
#
_entry.id   AF-A0A2C9KVZ0-F1
#
_cell.length_a   1.000
_cell.length_b   1.000
_cell.length_c   1.000
_cell.angle_alpha   90.00
_cell.angle_beta   90.00
_cell.angle_gamma   90.00
#
_symmetry.space_group_name_H-M   'P 1'
#
loop_
_entity.id
_entity.type
_entity.pdbx_description
1 polymer ?
#
loop_
_entity_poly.entity_id
_entity_poly.type
_entity_poly.pdbx_seq_one_letter_code
_entity_poly.pdbx_strand_id
1 'polypeptide(L)'
;MKHLPEGYQDLELFEFIKAEADLTVRVNVLKTSPGRPKIWPKTTRPYAFYDIRGKSNLRTGTGRVCDVYKFQDGVRQDGRVGFTDYMKCWCTQCQGSESPSNVWWEFDVFTATHVVFDDDEATHTTLRLFYNRDDSPVVIIDKVSLESANIEYDRCLLKCVTCDQELGGNLRKIWGHYENVWEKVLKKYTNSRNKHKLLFIVSHPHGCSKQVSVGHWKDKLEVGAKTKLTYTTSTCPGSSGAHVQCVGYFDGWSDLVHSGSFNSELNYSAPGRVYVFGS
;
A
#
# COMPACT_ATOMS: atom_id res chain seq x y z
N MET A 1 20.40 -10.04 -2.20
CA MET A 1 20.70 -11.04 -1.14
C MET A 1 21.82 -10.60 -0.21
N LYS A 2 23.03 -10.27 -0.68
CA LYS A 2 24.17 -9.86 0.18
C LYS A 2 23.95 -8.61 1.06
N HIS A 3 22.97 -7.77 0.71
CA HIS A 3 22.61 -6.58 1.51
C HIS A 3 21.64 -6.90 2.67
N LEU A 4 21.16 -8.14 2.79
CA LEU A 4 20.38 -8.56 3.96
C LEU A 4 21.35 -8.91 5.11
N PRO A 5 20.94 -8.69 6.38
CA PRO A 5 21.73 -9.08 7.54
C PRO A 5 22.13 -10.56 7.52
N GLU A 6 23.23 -10.89 8.19
CA GLU A 6 23.66 -12.28 8.38
C GLU A 6 22.54 -13.07 9.11
N GLY A 7 22.30 -14.31 8.67
CA GLY A 7 21.14 -15.11 9.10
C GLY A 7 19.81 -14.80 8.38
N TYR A 8 19.80 -13.75 7.55
CA TYR A 8 18.65 -13.32 6.73
C TYR A 8 18.94 -13.28 5.23
N GLN A 9 20.11 -13.74 4.82
CA GLN A 9 20.44 -14.00 3.41
C GLN A 9 19.73 -15.26 2.93
N ASP A 10 18.41 -15.19 2.94
CA ASP A 10 17.50 -16.29 2.70
C ASP A 10 16.73 -16.08 1.40
N LEU A 11 16.58 -17.16 0.63
CA LEU A 11 15.93 -17.10 -0.67
C LEU A 11 14.44 -16.78 -0.54
N GLU A 12 13.75 -17.34 0.47
CA GLU A 12 12.32 -17.11 0.65
C GLU A 12 12.05 -15.66 1.08
N LEU A 13 12.86 -15.12 2.00
CA LEU A 13 12.78 -13.70 2.35
C LEU A 13 13.10 -12.78 1.17
N PHE A 14 14.10 -13.13 0.35
CA PHE A 14 14.44 -12.33 -0.82
C PHE A 14 13.32 -12.31 -1.86
N GLU A 15 12.69 -13.46 -2.15
CA GLU A 15 11.54 -13.52 -3.06
C GLU A 15 10.31 -12.81 -2.47
N PHE A 16 10.11 -12.85 -1.15
CA PHE A 16 9.07 -12.07 -0.49
C PHE A 16 9.26 -10.56 -0.66
N ILE A 17 10.50 -10.05 -0.49
CA ILE A 17 10.82 -8.64 -0.73
C ILE A 17 10.54 -8.25 -2.19
N LYS A 18 10.84 -9.13 -3.15
CA LYS A 18 10.55 -8.88 -4.57
C LYS A 18 9.06 -8.87 -4.86
N ALA A 19 8.30 -9.82 -4.30
CA ALA A 19 6.85 -9.86 -4.45
C ALA A 19 6.19 -8.60 -3.85
N GLU A 20 6.63 -8.15 -2.67
CA GLU A 20 6.19 -6.87 -2.09
C GLU A 20 6.54 -5.69 -3.00
N ALA A 21 7.74 -5.70 -3.58
CA ALA A 21 8.13 -4.66 -4.51
C ALA A 21 7.20 -4.62 -5.74
N ASP A 22 6.83 -5.77 -6.30
CA ASP A 22 5.95 -5.85 -7.47
C ASP A 22 4.53 -5.35 -7.19
N LEU A 23 4.06 -5.43 -5.93
CA LEU A 23 2.79 -4.86 -5.47
C LEU A 23 2.90 -3.38 -5.04
N THR A 24 4.11 -2.87 -4.82
CA THR A 24 4.32 -1.48 -4.41
C THR A 24 4.07 -0.53 -5.57
N VAL A 25 3.25 0.49 -5.33
CA VAL A 25 2.87 1.51 -6.33
C VAL A 25 3.24 2.91 -5.86
N ARG A 26 3.56 3.78 -6.81
CA ARG A 26 3.71 5.22 -6.55
C ARG A 26 2.35 5.88 -6.63
N VAL A 27 1.96 6.58 -5.58
CA VAL A 27 0.71 7.35 -5.51
C VAL A 27 1.04 8.79 -5.86
N ASN A 28 0.40 9.34 -6.88
CA ASN A 28 0.54 10.74 -7.28
C ASN A 28 -0.79 11.45 -7.03
N VAL A 29 -0.80 12.48 -6.18
CA VAL A 29 -2.00 13.23 -5.83
C VAL A 29 -1.83 14.68 -6.31
N LEU A 30 -2.66 15.10 -7.26
CA LEU A 30 -2.52 16.41 -7.90
C LEU A 30 -3.19 17.55 -7.12
N LYS A 31 -4.20 17.23 -6.31
CA LYS A 31 -5.00 18.21 -5.57
C LYS A 31 -4.89 17.97 -4.07
N THR A 32 -4.89 19.05 -3.30
CA THR A 32 -5.01 18.96 -1.84
C THR A 32 -6.41 19.39 -1.45
N SER A 33 -7.18 18.52 -0.81
CA SER A 33 -8.58 18.78 -0.51
C SER A 33 -8.73 20.00 0.42
N PRO A 34 -9.72 20.88 0.17
CA PRO A 34 -10.06 21.96 1.09
C PRO A 34 -10.55 21.45 2.45
N GLY A 35 -11.02 20.19 2.52
CA GLY A 35 -11.57 19.55 3.71
C GLY A 35 -10.54 18.99 4.69
N ARG A 36 -9.23 19.04 4.37
CA ARG A 36 -8.18 18.59 5.30
C ARG A 36 -8.29 19.30 6.66
N PRO A 37 -8.24 18.56 7.79
CA PRO A 37 -8.33 19.16 9.11
C PRO A 37 -7.07 19.97 9.42
N LYS A 38 -7.16 20.92 10.36
CA LYS A 38 -6.00 21.71 10.80
C LYS A 38 -4.98 20.87 11.58
N ILE A 39 -5.48 19.95 12.39
CA ILE A 39 -4.70 19.13 13.32
C ILE A 39 -5.08 17.67 13.18
N TRP A 40 -4.13 16.79 13.48
CA TRP A 40 -4.41 15.36 13.64
C TRP A 40 -5.39 15.14 14.80
N PRO A 41 -6.40 14.26 14.64
CA PRO A 41 -7.36 13.95 15.70
C PRO A 41 -6.67 13.59 17.01
N LYS A 42 -7.17 14.14 18.13
CA LYS A 42 -6.64 13.87 19.49
C LYS A 42 -5.17 14.26 19.70
N THR A 43 -4.63 15.16 18.89
CA THR A 43 -3.27 15.69 19.07
C THR A 43 -3.23 17.21 18.88
N THR A 44 -2.07 17.82 19.10
CA THR A 44 -1.77 19.21 18.74
C THR A 44 -0.95 19.33 17.45
N ARG A 45 -0.64 18.21 16.77
CA ARG A 45 0.22 18.19 15.59
C ARG A 45 -0.57 18.68 14.36
N PRO A 46 0.00 19.59 13.53
CA PRO A 46 -0.62 19.98 12.27
C PRO A 46 -0.86 18.78 11.36
N TYR A 47 -2.00 18.77 10.67
CA TYR A 47 -2.26 17.76 9.65
C TYR A 47 -1.44 18.04 8.40
N ALA A 48 -0.95 16.98 7.75
CA ALA A 48 -0.11 17.13 6.57
C ALA A 48 -0.84 17.93 5.48
N PHE A 49 -0.12 18.87 4.86
CA PHE A 49 -0.61 19.69 3.74
C PHE A 49 -1.81 20.60 4.03
N TYR A 50 -2.18 20.82 5.29
CA TYR A 50 -3.28 21.72 5.66
C TYR A 50 -3.13 23.13 5.08
N ASP A 51 -1.92 23.70 5.11
CA ASP A 51 -1.67 25.09 4.68
C ASP A 51 -1.73 25.29 3.15
N ILE A 52 -1.75 24.19 2.39
CA ILE A 52 -1.85 24.21 0.93
C ILE A 52 -3.17 23.61 0.43
N ARG A 53 -4.16 23.46 1.32
CA ARG A 53 -5.51 23.01 0.96
C ARG A 53 -6.14 23.85 -0.16
N GLY A 54 -6.91 23.22 -1.02
CA GLY A 54 -7.50 23.83 -2.22
C GLY A 54 -6.52 24.10 -3.36
N LYS A 55 -5.21 23.90 -3.16
CA LYS A 55 -4.20 24.09 -4.21
C LYS A 55 -3.95 22.81 -4.99
N SER A 56 -3.67 22.98 -6.28
CA SER A 56 -3.14 21.93 -7.14
C SER A 56 -1.62 21.94 -7.07
N ASN A 57 -1.06 20.96 -6.36
CA ASN A 57 0.38 20.74 -6.25
C ASN A 57 0.60 19.23 -6.27
N LEU A 58 1.47 18.75 -7.16
CA LEU A 58 1.78 17.32 -7.21
C LEU A 58 2.45 16.89 -5.91
N ARG A 59 1.80 15.98 -5.19
CA ARG A 59 2.34 15.28 -4.03
C ARG A 59 2.49 13.81 -4.37
N THR A 60 3.47 13.17 -3.75
CA THR A 60 3.72 11.74 -3.95
C THR A 60 3.70 10.99 -2.64
N GLY A 61 3.22 9.75 -2.69
CA GLY A 61 3.33 8.77 -1.63
C GLY A 61 3.57 7.38 -2.21
N THR A 62 3.46 6.39 -1.35
CA THR A 62 3.54 4.98 -1.69
C THR A 62 2.23 4.30 -1.31
N GLY A 63 1.84 3.27 -2.06
CA GLY A 63 0.80 2.34 -1.65
C GLY A 63 1.19 0.90 -1.99
N ARG A 64 0.38 -0.05 -1.52
CA ARG A 64 0.53 -1.47 -1.84
C ARG A 64 -0.76 -2.01 -2.44
N VAL A 65 -0.67 -2.62 -3.62
CA VAL A 65 -1.76 -3.37 -4.23
C VAL A 65 -2.14 -4.56 -3.36
N CYS A 66 -3.43 -4.75 -3.15
CA CYS A 66 -4.01 -5.93 -2.53
C CYS A 66 -5.30 -6.33 -3.25
N ASP A 67 -5.79 -7.54 -2.94
CA ASP A 67 -7.16 -7.94 -3.29
C ASP A 67 -7.50 -7.79 -4.79
N VAL A 68 -6.79 -8.53 -5.65
CA VAL A 68 -6.99 -8.45 -7.11
C VAL A 68 -8.12 -9.39 -7.55
N TYR A 69 -9.23 -8.83 -8.01
CA TYR A 69 -10.44 -9.55 -8.38
C TYR A 69 -10.75 -9.40 -9.86
N LYS A 70 -11.02 -10.51 -10.54
CA LYS A 70 -11.51 -10.51 -11.92
C LYS A 70 -13.04 -10.52 -11.91
N PHE A 71 -13.64 -9.68 -12.73
CA PHE A 71 -15.08 -9.62 -12.98
C PHE A 71 -15.39 -9.93 -14.43
N GLN A 72 -16.54 -10.57 -14.65
CA GLN A 72 -17.15 -10.72 -15.96
C GLN A 72 -18.66 -10.51 -15.84
N ASP A 73 -19.20 -9.56 -16.59
CA ASP A 73 -20.63 -9.21 -16.60
C ASP A 73 -21.20 -8.99 -15.18
N GLY A 74 -20.42 -8.29 -14.34
CA GLY A 74 -20.76 -7.97 -12.95
C GLY A 74 -20.52 -9.10 -11.95
N VAL A 75 -20.09 -10.28 -12.41
CA VAL A 75 -19.88 -11.47 -11.58
C VAL A 75 -18.39 -11.67 -11.31
N ARG A 76 -18.03 -11.79 -10.04
CA ARG A 76 -16.68 -12.11 -9.59
C ARG A 76 -16.27 -13.54 -10.00
N GLN A 77 -15.07 -13.69 -10.54
CA GLN A 77 -14.60 -14.90 -11.22
C GLN A 77 -13.65 -15.79 -10.39
N ASP A 78 -13.56 -15.59 -9.08
CA ASP A 78 -12.69 -16.37 -8.19
C ASP A 78 -13.44 -17.39 -7.32
N GLY A 79 -14.71 -17.65 -7.65
CA GLY A 79 -15.55 -18.63 -6.96
C GLY A 79 -16.10 -18.15 -5.62
N ARG A 80 -15.81 -16.91 -5.20
CA ARG A 80 -16.44 -16.29 -4.03
C ARG A 80 -17.61 -15.42 -4.46
N VAL A 81 -18.65 -15.37 -3.62
CA VAL A 81 -19.74 -14.40 -3.79
C VAL A 81 -19.19 -13.03 -3.47
N GLY A 82 -18.99 -12.22 -4.51
CA GLY A 82 -18.66 -10.81 -4.40
C GLY A 82 -19.36 -10.08 -5.54
N PHE A 83 -20.07 -9.02 -5.20
CA PHE A 83 -20.75 -8.18 -6.19
C PHE A 83 -19.98 -6.87 -6.31
N THR A 84 -20.04 -6.32 -7.51
CA THR A 84 -19.66 -4.95 -7.80
C THR A 84 -20.90 -4.26 -8.34
N ASP A 85 -21.05 -2.96 -8.12
CA ASP A 85 -22.22 -2.20 -8.59
C ASP A 85 -22.25 -2.05 -10.12
N TYR A 86 -21.23 -2.58 -10.81
CA TYR A 86 -21.00 -2.41 -12.23
C TYR A 86 -21.25 -3.69 -13.02
N MET A 87 -21.99 -3.57 -14.12
CA MET A 87 -22.17 -4.66 -15.10
C MET A 87 -21.08 -4.69 -16.17
N LYS A 88 -20.34 -3.59 -16.33
CA LYS A 88 -19.25 -3.39 -17.29
C LYS A 88 -18.09 -2.66 -16.60
N CYS A 89 -16.91 -2.69 -17.19
CA CYS A 89 -15.74 -2.00 -16.65
C CYS A 89 -16.00 -0.50 -16.46
N TRP A 90 -15.60 0.04 -15.31
CA TRP A 90 -15.76 1.44 -14.95
C TRP A 90 -14.46 2.26 -15.03
N CYS A 91 -13.42 1.72 -15.67
CA CYS A 91 -12.20 2.49 -15.94
C CYS A 91 -12.49 3.68 -16.88
N THR A 92 -11.61 4.68 -16.87
CA THR A 92 -11.73 5.91 -17.67
C THR A 92 -12.02 5.62 -19.15
N GLN A 93 -11.31 4.64 -19.73
CA GLN A 93 -11.47 4.25 -21.13
C GLN A 93 -12.86 3.65 -21.42
N CYS A 94 -13.38 2.81 -20.52
CA CYS A 94 -14.68 2.16 -20.72
C CYS A 94 -15.86 3.10 -20.45
N GLN A 95 -15.75 4.04 -19.51
CA GLN A 95 -16.83 5.00 -19.23
C GLN A 95 -17.14 5.92 -20.41
N GLY A 96 -16.15 6.19 -21.28
CA GLY A 96 -16.34 6.99 -22.50
C GLY A 96 -16.58 6.16 -23.78
N SER A 97 -16.64 4.83 -23.68
CA SER A 97 -16.73 3.94 -24.84
C SER A 97 -18.17 3.48 -25.11
N GLU A 98 -18.54 3.35 -26.39
CA GLU A 98 -19.78 2.67 -26.81
C GLU A 98 -19.71 1.14 -26.61
N SER A 99 -18.50 0.61 -26.46
CA SER A 99 -18.21 -0.82 -26.27
C SER A 99 -17.40 -1.05 -24.99
N PRO A 100 -17.95 -0.75 -23.80
CA PRO A 100 -17.24 -0.96 -22.54
C PRO A 100 -16.97 -2.46 -22.33
N SER A 101 -15.77 -2.79 -21.84
CA SER A 101 -15.39 -4.18 -21.60
C SER A 101 -16.32 -4.85 -20.60
N ASN A 102 -16.75 -6.07 -20.92
CA ASN A 102 -17.48 -6.91 -19.98
C ASN A 102 -16.58 -7.72 -19.06
N VAL A 103 -15.25 -7.69 -19.27
CA VAL A 103 -14.25 -8.33 -18.42
C VAL A 103 -13.31 -7.27 -17.89
N TRP A 104 -13.10 -7.23 -16.58
CA TRP A 104 -12.19 -6.28 -15.95
C TRP A 104 -11.62 -6.83 -14.65
N TRP A 105 -10.66 -6.09 -14.10
CA TRP A 105 -10.06 -6.35 -12.81
C TRP A 105 -10.25 -5.15 -11.91
N GLU A 106 -10.73 -5.40 -10.71
CA GLU A 106 -10.69 -4.44 -9.60
C GLU A 106 -9.59 -4.88 -8.65
N PHE A 107 -8.92 -3.91 -8.05
CA PHE A 107 -7.95 -4.16 -7.01
C PHE A 107 -7.89 -2.98 -6.06
N ASP A 108 -7.45 -3.27 -4.86
CA ASP A 108 -7.36 -2.28 -3.80
C ASP A 108 -5.92 -1.81 -3.63
N VAL A 109 -5.75 -0.60 -3.10
CA VAL A 109 -4.44 -0.07 -2.71
C VAL A 109 -4.54 0.51 -1.30
N PHE A 110 -3.74 -0.06 -0.39
CA PHE A 110 -3.52 0.54 0.91
C PHE A 110 -2.49 1.66 0.82
N THR A 111 -2.81 2.79 1.42
CA THR A 111 -1.89 3.91 1.65
C THR A 111 -2.29 4.64 2.94
N ALA A 112 -1.63 5.76 3.25
CA ALA A 112 -1.95 6.56 4.42
C ALA A 112 -2.99 7.65 4.09
N THR A 113 -3.90 7.98 5.01
CA THR A 113 -4.93 9.02 4.81
C THR A 113 -4.33 10.41 4.66
N HIS A 114 -3.13 10.66 5.19
CA HIS A 114 -2.45 11.92 4.91
C HIS A 114 -1.87 12.00 3.49
N VAL A 115 -1.72 10.87 2.78
CA VAL A 115 -1.36 10.83 1.36
C VAL A 115 -2.59 11.18 0.52
N VAL A 116 -3.65 10.36 0.60
CA VAL A 116 -4.96 10.60 -0.03
C VAL A 116 -6.02 10.73 1.07
N PHE A 117 -6.60 11.91 1.19
CA PHE A 117 -7.45 12.28 2.32
C PHE A 117 -8.93 11.89 2.16
N ASP A 118 -9.52 12.21 1.02
CA ASP A 118 -10.95 12.08 0.75
C ASP A 118 -11.20 11.80 -0.76
N ASP A 119 -12.47 11.75 -1.14
CA ASP A 119 -12.89 11.54 -2.54
C ASP A 119 -12.38 12.63 -3.50
N ASP A 120 -12.28 13.88 -3.04
CA ASP A 120 -11.76 14.97 -3.87
C ASP A 120 -10.28 14.71 -4.22
N GLU A 121 -9.48 14.24 -3.27
CA GLU A 121 -8.10 13.84 -3.58
C GLU A 121 -8.01 12.54 -4.37
N ALA A 122 -8.86 11.55 -4.08
CA ALA A 122 -8.85 10.27 -4.79
C ALA A 122 -9.14 10.43 -6.29
N THR A 123 -10.13 11.27 -6.64
CA THR A 123 -10.45 11.59 -8.05
C THR A 123 -9.35 12.35 -8.80
N HIS A 124 -8.42 12.96 -8.07
CA HIS A 124 -7.23 13.63 -8.62
C HIS A 124 -5.94 12.82 -8.35
N THR A 125 -6.08 11.52 -8.09
CA THR A 125 -4.98 10.60 -7.84
C THR A 125 -4.73 9.71 -9.05
N THR A 126 -3.46 9.49 -9.35
CA THR A 126 -3.01 8.47 -10.31
C THR A 126 -2.02 7.54 -9.63
N LEU A 127 -2.01 6.28 -10.05
CA LEU A 127 -1.04 5.28 -9.57
C LEU A 127 -0.06 4.94 -10.69
N ARG A 128 1.23 4.91 -10.39
CA ARG A 128 2.25 4.36 -11.29
C ARG A 128 2.69 2.99 -10.78
N LEU A 129 2.39 1.96 -11.56
CA LEU A 129 2.80 0.58 -11.28
C LEU A 129 4.20 0.31 -11.84
N PHE A 130 4.86 -0.69 -11.25
CA PHE A 130 6.12 -1.28 -11.73
C PHE A 130 7.26 -0.27 -11.95
N TYR A 131 7.27 0.87 -11.23
CA TYR A 131 8.29 1.89 -11.36
C TYR A 131 9.57 1.53 -10.60
N ASN A 132 10.30 0.55 -11.13
CA ASN A 132 11.54 0.01 -10.56
C ASN A 132 12.76 0.90 -10.80
N ARG A 133 12.81 1.57 -11.95
CA ARG A 133 13.92 2.35 -12.48
C ARG A 133 13.39 3.46 -13.37
N ASP A 134 14.20 4.47 -13.67
CA ASP A 134 13.78 5.63 -14.47
C ASP A 134 13.35 5.28 -15.90
N ASP A 135 13.91 4.20 -16.45
CA ASP A 135 13.58 3.62 -17.76
C ASP A 135 12.44 2.58 -17.72
N SER A 136 11.82 2.35 -16.56
CA SER A 136 10.71 1.39 -16.47
C SER A 136 9.51 1.85 -17.31
N PRO A 137 8.83 0.92 -18.01
CA PRO A 137 7.61 1.22 -18.74
C PRO A 137 6.60 1.99 -17.88
N VAL A 138 5.92 2.95 -18.50
CA VAL A 138 4.93 3.78 -17.82
C VAL A 138 3.60 3.06 -17.82
N VAL A 139 3.24 2.46 -16.68
CA VAL A 139 1.94 1.83 -16.45
C VAL A 139 1.17 2.66 -15.43
N ILE A 140 0.08 3.30 -15.88
CA ILE A 140 -0.70 4.25 -15.07
C ILE A 140 -2.12 3.74 -14.89
N ILE A 141 -2.63 3.87 -13.67
CA ILE A 141 -4.05 3.74 -13.34
C ILE A 141 -4.54 5.12 -12.96
N ASP A 142 -5.48 5.64 -13.74
CA ASP A 142 -6.02 6.99 -13.64
C ASP A 142 -7.45 7.05 -13.08
N LYS A 143 -8.10 5.89 -12.96
CA LYS A 143 -9.39 5.75 -12.30
C LYS A 143 -9.20 5.18 -10.90
N VAL A 144 -9.23 6.08 -9.92
CA VAL A 144 -9.09 5.79 -8.50
C VAL A 144 -10.32 6.34 -7.77
N SER A 145 -10.92 5.53 -6.89
CA SER A 145 -11.96 5.96 -5.96
C SER A 145 -11.55 5.66 -4.53
N LEU A 146 -12.11 6.41 -3.58
CA LEU A 146 -11.91 6.11 -2.18
C LEU A 146 -12.90 5.02 -1.75
N GLU A 147 -12.40 3.94 -1.17
CA GLU A 147 -13.25 2.90 -0.55
C GLU A 147 -13.46 3.23 0.94
N SER A 148 -12.38 3.58 1.64
CA SER A 148 -12.46 4.05 3.02
C SER A 148 -11.26 4.90 3.42
N ALA A 149 -11.48 5.90 4.27
CA ALA A 149 -10.45 6.68 4.91
C ALA A 149 -10.69 6.76 6.42
N ASN A 150 -9.64 6.61 7.21
CA ASN A 150 -9.69 6.79 8.66
C ASN A 150 -8.51 7.65 9.10
N ILE A 151 -8.80 8.90 9.43
CA ILE A 151 -7.79 9.90 9.83
C ILE A 151 -7.13 9.52 11.17
N GLU A 152 -7.88 8.95 12.12
CA GLU A 152 -7.35 8.57 13.44
C GLU A 152 -6.31 7.45 13.33
N TYR A 153 -6.52 6.52 12.40
CA TYR A 153 -5.58 5.44 12.12
C TYR A 153 -4.68 5.71 10.93
N ASP A 154 -4.75 6.91 10.33
CA ASP A 154 -4.01 7.29 9.13
C ASP A 154 -4.04 6.21 8.03
N ARG A 155 -5.21 5.63 7.79
CA ARG A 155 -5.40 4.50 6.86
C ARG A 155 -6.35 4.87 5.74
N CYS A 156 -5.88 4.71 4.50
CA CYS A 156 -6.66 4.89 3.30
C CYS A 156 -6.69 3.60 2.49
N LEU A 157 -7.88 3.21 2.04
CA LEU A 157 -8.09 2.16 1.06
C LEU A 157 -8.66 2.78 -0.21
N LEU A 158 -7.93 2.63 -1.29
CA LEU A 158 -8.33 3.08 -2.62
C LEU A 158 -8.79 1.89 -3.43
N LYS A 159 -9.88 2.08 -4.19
CA LYS A 159 -10.38 1.11 -5.14
C LYS A 159 -9.98 1.54 -6.56
N CYS A 160 -9.45 0.58 -7.32
CA CYS A 160 -8.84 0.81 -8.62
C CYS A 160 -9.37 -0.20 -9.65
N VAL A 161 -9.22 0.12 -10.94
CA VAL A 161 -9.77 -0.70 -12.02
C VAL A 161 -8.90 -0.71 -13.27
N THR A 162 -8.86 -1.84 -13.96
CA THR A 162 -8.34 -1.96 -15.33
C THR A 162 -9.13 -2.99 -16.15
N CYS A 163 -9.33 -2.73 -17.44
CA CYS A 163 -9.82 -3.74 -18.40
C CYS A 163 -8.71 -4.32 -19.29
N ASP A 164 -7.46 -3.89 -19.09
CA ASP A 164 -6.30 -4.49 -19.75
C ASP A 164 -6.09 -5.91 -19.20
N GLN A 165 -6.26 -6.90 -20.08
CA GLN A 165 -6.20 -8.30 -19.70
C GLN A 165 -4.79 -8.76 -19.33
N GLU A 166 -3.77 -8.19 -19.95
CA GLU A 166 -2.38 -8.50 -19.64
C GLU A 166 -2.02 -7.94 -18.27
N LEU A 167 -2.34 -6.66 -18.02
CA LEU A 167 -2.11 -6.01 -16.74
C LEU A 167 -2.89 -6.69 -15.61
N GLY A 168 -4.20 -6.89 -15.76
CA GLY A 168 -5.04 -7.51 -14.75
C GLY A 168 -4.65 -8.97 -14.48
N GLY A 169 -4.33 -9.73 -15.53
CA GLY A 169 -3.80 -11.08 -15.41
C GLY A 169 -2.46 -11.12 -14.68
N ASN A 170 -1.56 -10.16 -14.96
CA ASN A 170 -0.27 -10.05 -14.30
C ASN A 170 -0.41 -9.69 -12.81
N LEU A 171 -1.24 -8.70 -12.47
CA LEU A 171 -1.49 -8.32 -11.07
C LEU A 171 -2.02 -9.49 -10.24
N ARG A 172 -2.94 -10.28 -10.80
CA ARG A 172 -3.46 -11.48 -10.12
C ARG A 172 -2.37 -12.53 -9.86
N LYS A 173 -1.45 -12.72 -10.83
CA LYS A 173 -0.30 -13.63 -10.67
C LYS A 173 0.66 -13.12 -9.59
N ILE A 174 0.97 -11.83 -9.59
CA ILE A 174 1.85 -11.20 -8.58
C ILE A 174 1.22 -11.34 -7.19
N TRP A 175 -0.08 -11.07 -7.04
CA TRP A 175 -0.78 -11.23 -5.76
C TRP A 175 -0.75 -12.67 -5.25
N GLY A 176 -1.08 -13.66 -6.09
CA GLY A 176 -1.01 -15.08 -5.70
C GLY A 176 0.42 -15.53 -5.38
N HIS A 177 1.42 -14.99 -6.07
CA HIS A 177 2.82 -15.25 -5.75
C HIS A 177 3.20 -14.67 -4.38
N TYR A 178 2.81 -13.41 -4.11
CA TYR A 178 3.00 -12.74 -2.83
C TYR A 178 2.42 -13.57 -1.67
N GLU A 179 1.16 -14.01 -1.76
CA GLU A 179 0.51 -14.81 -0.71
C GLU A 179 1.31 -16.10 -0.42
N ASN A 180 1.77 -16.78 -1.47
CA ASN A 180 2.56 -18.01 -1.34
C ASN A 180 3.90 -17.78 -0.64
N VAL A 181 4.68 -16.78 -1.06
CA VAL A 181 6.01 -16.53 -0.47
C VAL A 181 5.91 -15.92 0.92
N TRP A 182 4.92 -15.07 1.16
CA TRP A 182 4.62 -14.52 2.47
C TRP A 182 4.31 -15.63 3.48
N GLU A 183 3.46 -16.61 3.13
CA GLU A 183 3.10 -17.70 4.03
C GLU A 183 4.33 -18.54 4.45
N LYS A 184 5.26 -18.78 3.50
CA LYS A 184 6.52 -19.48 3.78
C LYS A 184 7.41 -18.70 4.75
N VAL A 185 7.61 -17.41 4.48
CA VAL A 185 8.39 -16.51 5.34
C VAL A 185 7.74 -16.41 6.73
N LEU A 186 6.42 -16.29 6.80
CA LEU A 186 5.68 -16.30 8.06
C LEU A 186 6.01 -17.55 8.87
N LYS A 187 5.77 -18.75 8.32
CA LYS A 187 6.00 -20.03 9.02
C LYS A 187 7.44 -20.14 9.54
N LYS A 188 8.40 -19.73 8.73
CA LYS A 188 9.83 -19.80 9.06
C LYS A 188 10.26 -18.85 10.17
N TYR A 189 9.80 -17.61 10.14
CA TYR A 189 10.28 -16.56 11.05
C TYR A 189 9.36 -16.29 12.23
N THR A 190 8.19 -16.93 12.31
CA THR A 190 7.20 -16.79 13.40
C THR A 190 7.86 -16.93 14.79
N ASN A 191 8.71 -17.93 14.99
CA ASN A 191 9.32 -18.21 16.29
C ASN A 191 10.48 -17.26 16.64
N SER A 192 11.10 -16.59 15.66
CA SER A 192 12.25 -15.69 15.86
C SER A 192 11.90 -14.21 15.70
N ARG A 193 10.65 -13.87 15.33
CA ARG A 193 10.18 -12.50 15.04
C ARG A 193 10.49 -11.47 16.14
N ASN A 194 10.36 -11.85 17.41
CA ASN A 194 10.61 -10.97 18.55
C ASN A 194 12.10 -10.83 18.88
N LYS A 195 12.92 -11.83 18.54
CA LYS A 195 14.36 -11.86 18.83
C LYS A 195 15.10 -10.93 17.89
N HIS A 196 14.82 -11.05 16.60
CA HIS A 196 15.57 -10.33 15.57
C HIS A 196 14.88 -9.04 15.15
N LYS A 197 13.55 -8.95 15.30
CA LYS A 197 12.76 -7.74 14.99
C LYS A 197 12.95 -7.18 13.58
N LEU A 198 13.30 -8.03 12.62
CA LEU A 198 13.58 -7.61 11.25
C LEU A 198 12.32 -7.04 10.60
N LEU A 199 12.45 -5.89 9.94
CA LEU A 199 11.45 -5.37 9.05
C LEU A 199 12.07 -4.83 7.76
N PHE A 200 11.27 -4.74 6.72
CA PHE A 200 11.63 -4.00 5.53
C PHE A 200 10.46 -3.13 5.05
N ILE A 201 10.78 -2.15 4.21
CA ILE A 201 9.82 -1.27 3.54
C ILE A 201 10.25 -1.18 2.09
N VAL A 202 9.30 -1.39 1.18
CA VAL A 202 9.47 -1.03 -0.23
C VAL A 202 8.68 0.23 -0.49
N SER A 203 9.31 1.26 -1.05
CA SER A 203 8.66 2.55 -1.23
C SER A 203 9.18 3.35 -2.41
N HIS A 204 8.55 4.49 -2.67
CA HIS A 204 8.99 5.51 -3.62
C HIS A 204 9.51 6.77 -2.91
N PRO A 205 10.75 6.75 -2.38
CA PRO A 205 11.41 7.93 -1.81
C PRO A 205 11.29 9.15 -2.72
N HIS A 206 10.74 10.25 -2.23
CA HIS A 206 10.53 11.49 -2.98
C HIS A 206 9.74 11.32 -4.30
N GLY A 207 9.00 10.23 -4.46
CA GLY A 207 8.33 9.89 -5.71
C GLY A 207 9.24 9.32 -6.82
N CYS A 208 10.49 8.98 -6.48
CA CYS A 208 11.45 8.36 -7.39
C CYS A 208 11.19 6.85 -7.58
N SER A 209 12.11 6.18 -8.27
CA SER A 209 12.10 4.73 -8.47
C SER A 209 12.09 3.97 -7.14
N LYS A 210 11.49 2.76 -7.14
CA LYS A 210 11.34 1.96 -5.93
C LYS A 210 12.67 1.70 -5.23
N GLN A 211 12.66 1.84 -3.91
CA GLN A 211 13.78 1.49 -3.04
C GLN A 211 13.33 0.50 -1.98
N VAL A 212 14.23 -0.42 -1.61
CA VAL A 212 14.04 -1.34 -0.49
C VAL A 212 14.90 -0.88 0.67
N SER A 213 14.26 -0.62 1.81
CA SER A 213 14.95 -0.29 3.06
C SER A 213 14.74 -1.42 4.06
N VAL A 214 15.81 -1.87 4.70
CA VAL A 214 15.80 -2.97 5.67
C VAL A 214 16.29 -2.42 7.01
N GLY A 215 15.64 -2.83 8.09
CA GLY A 215 15.99 -2.38 9.43
C GLY A 215 15.27 -3.19 10.48
N HIS A 216 15.07 -2.60 11.65
CA HIS A 216 14.49 -3.29 12.79
C HIS A 216 13.38 -2.46 13.43
N TRP A 217 12.32 -3.12 13.86
CA TRP A 217 11.34 -2.50 14.74
C TRP A 217 11.85 -2.47 16.18
N LYS A 218 11.42 -1.46 16.94
CA LYS A 218 11.87 -1.20 18.30
C LYS A 218 10.77 -1.57 19.28
N ASP A 219 9.68 -0.80 19.23
CA ASP A 219 8.57 -0.89 20.17
C ASP A 219 7.25 -1.19 19.47
N LYS A 220 6.35 -1.80 20.24
CA LYS A 220 4.96 -2.05 19.88
C LYS A 220 4.08 -1.34 20.88
N LEU A 221 3.21 -0.48 20.37
CA LEU A 221 2.22 0.22 21.16
C LEU A 221 0.84 -0.33 20.79
N GLU A 222 0.12 -0.85 21.78
CA GLU A 222 -1.28 -1.20 21.58
C GLU A 222 -2.14 0.07 21.57
N VAL A 223 -2.97 0.20 20.55
CA VAL A 223 -3.91 1.30 20.32
C VAL A 223 -5.28 0.67 20.10
N GLY A 224 -5.98 0.40 21.22
CA GLY A 224 -7.21 -0.39 21.21
C GLY A 224 -6.92 -1.84 20.79
N ALA A 225 -7.55 -2.31 19.72
CA ALA A 225 -7.35 -3.64 19.14
C ALA A 225 -6.32 -3.65 17.98
N LYS A 226 -5.53 -2.58 17.84
CA LYS A 226 -4.51 -2.42 16.81
C LYS A 226 -3.14 -2.20 17.43
N THR A 227 -2.09 -2.47 16.68
CA THR A 227 -0.71 -2.23 17.08
C THR A 227 -0.10 -1.13 16.22
N LYS A 228 0.61 -0.20 16.87
CA LYS A 228 1.49 0.78 16.24
C LYS A 228 2.94 0.37 16.48
N LEU A 229 3.78 0.45 15.45
CA LEU A 229 5.19 0.09 15.53
C LEU A 229 6.08 1.31 15.42
N THR A 230 7.20 1.27 16.14
CA THR A 230 8.34 2.17 15.91
C THR A 230 9.50 1.39 15.31
N TYR A 231 10.31 2.02 14.46
CA TYR A 231 11.41 1.35 13.77
C TYR A 231 12.48 2.33 13.27
N THR A 232 13.66 1.79 12.96
CA THR A 232 14.82 2.56 12.48
C THR A 232 15.07 2.42 10.97
N THR A 233 14.19 1.72 10.25
CA THR A 233 14.30 1.60 8.78
C THR A 233 14.19 2.96 8.15
N SER A 234 15.14 3.30 7.27
CA SER A 234 15.19 4.60 6.59
C SER A 234 13.92 4.87 5.78
N THR A 235 13.38 6.07 5.94
CA THR A 235 12.26 6.59 5.14
C THR A 235 12.50 8.07 4.87
N CYS A 236 11.73 8.63 3.95
CA CYS A 236 11.76 10.06 3.64
C CYS A 236 10.37 10.51 3.14
N PRO A 237 10.16 11.81 2.88
CA PRO A 237 8.97 12.27 2.17
C PRO A 237 8.78 11.45 0.87
N GLY A 238 7.61 10.84 0.69
CA GLY A 238 7.32 9.91 -0.42
C GLY A 238 7.21 8.44 -0.01
N SER A 239 7.87 8.04 1.10
CA SER A 239 7.68 6.72 1.70
C SER A 239 6.36 6.59 2.48
N SER A 240 5.68 7.71 2.77
CA SER A 240 4.36 7.72 3.41
C SER A 240 3.38 6.80 2.69
N GLY A 241 2.65 5.99 3.45
CA GLY A 241 1.71 5.01 2.92
C GLY A 241 2.35 3.69 2.48
N ALA A 242 3.68 3.58 2.44
CA ALA A 242 4.35 2.32 2.15
C ALA A 242 4.02 1.28 3.21
N HIS A 243 3.84 0.03 2.80
CA HIS A 243 3.55 -1.04 3.72
C HIS A 243 4.78 -1.38 4.59
N VAL A 244 4.55 -1.64 5.88
CA VAL A 244 5.56 -1.89 6.90
C VAL A 244 5.65 -3.39 7.16
N GLN A 245 6.53 -4.06 6.42
CA GLN A 245 6.64 -5.52 6.43
C GLN A 245 7.45 -6.03 7.62
N CYS A 246 6.76 -6.54 8.64
CA CYS A 246 7.38 -7.11 9.84
C CYS A 246 7.55 -8.63 9.70
N VAL A 247 8.80 -9.08 9.55
CA VAL A 247 9.11 -10.47 9.21
C VAL A 247 8.68 -11.41 10.34
N GLY A 248 7.90 -12.43 9.99
CA GLY A 248 7.37 -13.42 10.94
C GLY A 248 6.09 -13.01 11.66
N TYR A 249 5.46 -11.88 11.30
CA TYR A 249 4.11 -11.53 11.73
C TYR A 249 3.07 -11.85 10.67
N PHE A 250 1.87 -12.19 11.11
CA PHE A 250 0.77 -12.41 10.19
C PHE A 250 0.35 -11.06 9.60
N ASP A 251 0.72 -10.86 8.32
CA ASP A 251 0.49 -9.64 7.55
C ASP A 251 -0.66 -9.76 6.53
N GLY A 252 -1.30 -10.92 6.40
CA GLY A 252 -2.28 -11.20 5.35
C GLY A 252 -3.48 -10.23 5.29
N TRP A 253 -3.68 -9.42 6.34
CA TRP A 253 -4.75 -8.42 6.46
C TRP A 253 -4.25 -7.11 7.10
N SER A 254 -2.94 -6.93 7.19
CA SER A 254 -2.33 -5.85 7.96
C SER A 254 -2.29 -4.56 7.13
N ASP A 255 -2.97 -3.56 7.68
CA ASP A 255 -3.05 -2.17 7.26
C ASP A 255 -1.89 -1.33 7.83
N LEU A 256 -0.77 -1.97 8.20
CA LEU A 256 0.42 -1.28 8.71
C LEU A 256 1.13 -0.51 7.61
N VAL A 257 0.84 0.78 7.51
CA VAL A 257 1.51 1.70 6.59
C VAL A 257 2.45 2.64 7.33
N HIS A 258 3.51 3.10 6.67
CA HIS A 258 4.40 4.13 7.19
C HIS A 258 3.64 5.45 7.29
N SER A 259 3.60 6.02 8.49
CA SER A 259 2.82 7.24 8.79
C SER A 259 3.70 8.46 9.03
N GLY A 260 4.92 8.27 9.53
CA GLY A 260 5.88 9.36 9.63
C GLY A 260 7.07 9.05 10.54
N SER A 261 7.75 10.11 10.97
CA SER A 261 8.92 10.05 11.84
C SER A 261 8.75 10.92 13.09
N PHE A 262 9.33 10.48 14.20
CA PHE A 262 9.46 11.30 15.41
C PHE A 262 10.69 12.20 15.31
N ASN A 263 11.79 11.67 14.76
CA ASN A 263 13.04 12.35 14.50
C ASN A 263 13.75 11.67 13.32
N SER A 264 15.01 12.02 13.05
CA SER A 264 15.79 11.43 11.95
C SER A 264 16.11 9.94 12.11
N GLU A 265 15.95 9.37 13.30
CA GLU A 265 16.37 8.00 13.63
C GLU A 265 15.20 7.04 13.86
N LEU A 266 14.02 7.57 14.21
CA LEU A 266 12.88 6.78 14.64
C LEU A 266 11.62 7.10 13.84
N ASN A 267 11.19 6.11 13.07
CA ASN A 267 9.97 6.10 12.28
C ASN A 267 8.84 5.38 13.01
N TYR A 268 7.60 5.61 12.56
CA TYR A 268 6.42 4.93 13.08
C TYR A 268 5.41 4.57 12.00
N SER A 269 4.68 3.47 12.24
CA SER A 269 3.53 3.07 11.43
C SER A 269 2.25 3.78 11.88
N ALA A 270 1.24 3.75 11.01
CA ALA A 270 -0.15 3.81 11.40
C ALA A 270 -0.51 2.65 12.35
N PRO A 271 -1.51 2.79 13.25
CA PRO A 271 -2.08 1.66 13.96
C PRO A 271 -2.74 0.68 12.97
N GLY A 272 -2.24 -0.56 12.96
CA GLY A 272 -2.72 -1.63 12.09
C GLY A 272 -2.92 -2.95 12.82
N ARG A 273 -3.53 -3.92 12.17
CA ARG A 273 -3.71 -5.27 12.73
C ARG A 273 -2.43 -6.08 12.60
N VAL A 274 -1.90 -6.55 13.73
CA VAL A 274 -0.74 -7.45 13.77
C VAL A 274 -1.12 -8.67 14.57
N TYR A 275 -1.28 -9.81 13.90
CA TYR A 275 -1.64 -11.05 14.58
C TYR A 275 -0.43 -11.93 14.81
N VAL A 276 -0.50 -12.71 15.88
CA VAL A 276 0.37 -13.85 16.11
C VAL A 276 -0.34 -15.08 15.56
N PHE A 277 0.32 -15.81 14.65
CA PHE A 277 -0.22 -17.09 14.19
C PHE A 277 -0.18 -18.09 15.36
N GLY A 278 -1.34 -18.63 15.77
CA GLY A 278 -1.46 -19.65 16.82
C GLY A 278 -1.74 -19.14 18.24
N SER A 279 -2.24 -17.90 18.40
CA SER A 279 -2.84 -17.43 19.67
C SER A 279 -4.35 -17.66 19.70
#